data_AF-A0A524K605-F1
#
_entry.id   AF-A0A524K605-F1
#
_cell.length_a   1.000
_cell.length_b   1.000
_cell.length_c   1.000
_cell.angle_alpha   90.00
_cell.angle_beta   90.00
_cell.angle_gamma   90.00
#
_symmetry.space_group_name_H-M   'P 1'
#
loop_
_entity.id
_entity.type
_entity.pdbx_description
1 polymer ?
#
loop_
_entity_poly.entity_id
_entity_poly.type
_entity_poly.pdbx_seq_one_letter_code
_entity_poly.pdbx_strand_id
1 'polypeptide(L)'
;SWNKLVAGDVANLEGSGSVFEVDDANDELRERCTALDIHPTALLWGDGCDTNAAPAGHDDWLQALGKARVQPAYRSLRLRVVDLRWQVDKDTLTLNFGLTRGAFATSVLREIANTTDFVSRNNPTEIQHESP
;
A
#
# COMPACT_ATOMS: atom_id res chain seq x y z
N SER A 1 4.06 -12.78 -4.35
CA SER A 1 2.72 -12.63 -5.00
C SER A 1 1.87 -11.68 -4.14
N TRP A 2 0.85 -11.00 -4.66
CA TRP A 2 0.07 -10.05 -3.84
C TRP A 2 -1.02 -10.71 -2.97
N ASN A 3 -1.55 -11.87 -3.39
CA ASN A 3 -2.66 -12.58 -2.74
C ASN A 3 -2.33 -14.01 -2.29
N LYS A 4 -1.10 -14.45 -2.48
CA LYS A 4 -0.62 -15.78 -2.07
C LYS A 4 0.73 -15.60 -1.39
N LEU A 5 0.94 -16.33 -0.30
CA LEU A 5 2.25 -16.43 0.33
C LEU A 5 3.10 -17.44 -0.44
N VAL A 6 4.38 -17.12 -0.58
CA VAL A 6 5.42 -18.04 -1.05
C VAL A 6 6.57 -18.08 -0.03
N ALA A 7 7.40 -19.11 -0.11
CA ALA A 7 8.61 -19.20 0.73
C ALA A 7 9.50 -17.96 0.53
N GLY A 8 9.99 -17.39 1.63
CA GLY A 8 10.76 -16.15 1.67
C GLY A 8 9.92 -14.87 1.74
N ASP A 9 8.58 -14.95 1.69
CA ASP A 9 7.74 -13.78 1.93
C ASP A 9 7.79 -13.34 3.40
N VAL A 10 7.45 -12.07 3.65
CA VAL A 10 7.08 -11.59 4.99
C VAL A 10 5.57 -11.42 5.02
N ALA A 11 4.92 -12.05 6.00
CA ALA A 11 3.49 -11.96 6.24
C ALA A 11 3.17 -10.96 7.35
N ASN A 12 2.04 -10.25 7.22
CA ASN A 12 1.49 -9.36 8.25
C ASN A 12 0.17 -9.93 8.78
N LEU A 13 0.00 -9.96 10.10
CA LEU A 13 -1.24 -10.36 10.77
C LEU A 13 -2.31 -9.27 10.63
N GLU A 14 -3.51 -9.65 10.19
CA GLU A 14 -4.62 -8.74 9.94
C GLU A 14 -4.95 -7.89 11.17
N GLY A 15 -5.21 -6.60 10.93
CA GLY A 15 -5.57 -5.65 11.98
C GLY A 15 -4.43 -5.24 12.91
N SER A 16 -3.19 -5.69 12.68
CA SER A 16 -2.03 -5.32 13.48
C SER A 16 -0.81 -4.93 12.62
N GLY A 17 0.22 -4.35 13.25
CA GLY A 17 1.52 -4.12 12.61
C GLY A 17 2.49 -5.31 12.70
N SER A 18 2.05 -6.45 13.24
CA SER A 18 2.92 -7.61 13.50
C SER A 18 3.27 -8.31 12.19
N VAL A 19 4.55 -8.61 11.99
CA VAL A 19 5.05 -9.32 10.81
C VAL A 19 5.92 -10.51 11.18
N PHE A 20 5.99 -11.50 10.29
CA PHE A 20 6.83 -12.69 10.45
C PHE A 20 7.26 -13.24 9.08
N GLU A 21 8.42 -13.89 9.05
CA GLU A 21 8.96 -14.55 7.85
C GLU A 21 8.20 -15.84 7.55
N VAL A 22 8.03 -16.14 6.27
CA VAL A 22 7.39 -17.36 5.78
C VAL A 22 8.45 -18.27 5.17
N ASP A 23 8.99 -19.19 5.95
CA ASP A 23 9.99 -20.14 5.48
C ASP A 23 9.40 -21.14 4.48
N ASP A 24 8.20 -21.65 4.78
CA ASP A 24 7.41 -22.50 3.90
C ASP A 24 5.95 -22.09 3.93
N ALA A 25 5.36 -21.90 2.75
CA ALA A 25 3.95 -21.58 2.61
C ALA A 25 3.11 -22.86 2.69
N ASN A 26 3.07 -23.47 3.87
CA ASN A 26 2.30 -24.68 4.17
C ASN A 26 0.77 -24.44 4.06
N ASP A 27 -0.01 -25.51 4.17
CA ASP A 27 -1.46 -25.42 3.97
C ASP A 27 -2.16 -24.54 5.02
N GLU A 28 -1.69 -24.53 6.27
CA GLU A 28 -2.21 -23.63 7.31
C GLU A 28 -2.03 -22.15 6.93
N LEU A 29 -0.83 -21.75 6.51
CA LEU A 29 -0.57 -20.36 6.11
C LEU A 29 -1.35 -19.99 4.84
N ARG A 30 -1.54 -20.94 3.91
CA ARG A 30 -2.38 -20.72 2.73
C ARG A 30 -3.84 -20.54 3.09
N GLU A 31 -4.37 -21.32 4.03
CA GLU A 31 -5.73 -21.20 4.54
C GLU A 31 -5.94 -19.85 5.24
N ARG A 32 -5.04 -19.48 6.16
CA ARG A 32 -5.07 -18.18 6.85
C ARG A 32 -4.94 -17.01 5.87
N CYS A 33 -4.09 -17.12 4.85
CA CYS A 33 -3.97 -16.13 3.80
C CYS A 33 -5.25 -16.06 2.95
N THR A 34 -5.89 -17.18 2.65
CA THR A 34 -7.17 -17.20 1.91
C THR A 34 -8.30 -16.57 2.74
N ALA A 35 -8.31 -16.83 4.05
CA ALA A 35 -9.27 -16.27 4.99
C ALA A 35 -9.02 -14.79 5.32
N LEU A 36 -7.97 -14.16 4.77
CA LEU A 36 -7.54 -12.80 5.05
C LEU A 36 -7.17 -12.55 6.53
N ASP A 37 -6.66 -13.58 7.22
CA ASP A 37 -6.11 -13.48 8.57
C ASP A 37 -4.64 -13.02 8.55
N ILE A 38 -3.92 -13.36 7.49
CA ILE A 38 -2.55 -12.90 7.24
C ILE A 38 -2.42 -12.42 5.79
N HIS A 39 -1.47 -11.53 5.53
CA HIS A 39 -1.32 -10.88 4.24
C HIS A 39 0.14 -10.92 3.76
N PRO A 40 0.38 -11.19 2.46
CA PRO A 40 1.66 -10.89 1.85
C PRO A 40 1.98 -9.39 1.99
N THR A 41 3.24 -9.07 2.25
CA THR A 41 3.68 -7.68 2.42
C THR A 41 4.73 -7.28 1.39
N ALA A 42 4.94 -5.98 1.27
CA ALA A 42 6.14 -5.42 0.66
C ALA A 42 6.92 -4.61 1.67
N LEU A 43 8.24 -4.61 1.48
CA LEU A 43 9.17 -3.76 2.21
C LEU A 43 8.97 -2.30 1.78
N LEU A 44 8.70 -1.44 2.75
CA LEU A 44 8.91 -0.01 2.67
C LEU A 44 10.37 0.24 3.00
N TRP A 45 11.13 0.67 1.99
CA TRP A 45 12.57 0.86 2.11
C TRP A 45 12.90 1.88 3.20
N GLY A 46 13.98 1.61 3.93
CA GLY A 46 14.47 2.47 4.98
C GLY A 46 15.97 2.30 5.18
N ASP A 47 16.47 2.92 6.23
CA ASP A 47 17.84 2.81 6.69
C ASP A 47 18.15 1.37 7.14
N GLY A 48 19.34 0.88 6.77
CA GLY A 48 19.77 -0.50 7.06
C GLY A 48 19.16 -1.59 6.18
N CYS A 49 18.33 -1.27 5.18
CA CYS A 49 17.90 -2.26 4.18
C CYS A 49 19.09 -2.78 3.36
N ASP A 50 19.07 -4.07 3.01
CA ASP A 50 20.11 -4.70 2.20
C ASP A 50 20.12 -4.10 0.79
N THR A 51 21.18 -3.35 0.47
CA THR A 51 21.38 -2.69 -0.82
C THR A 51 21.45 -3.66 -2.00
N ASN A 52 21.75 -4.94 -1.78
CA ASN A 52 21.74 -5.95 -2.86
C ASN A 52 20.32 -6.32 -3.29
N ALA A 53 19.32 -6.08 -2.44
CA ALA A 53 17.90 -6.26 -2.72
C ALA A 53 17.21 -4.94 -3.14
N ALA A 54 18.00 -3.90 -3.45
CA ALA A 54 17.49 -2.58 -3.82
C ALA A 54 16.65 -2.63 -5.11
N PRO A 55 15.49 -1.96 -5.15
CA PRO A 55 14.76 -1.79 -6.39
C PRO A 55 15.56 -0.89 -7.34
N ALA A 56 15.78 -1.37 -8.57
CA ALA A 56 16.53 -0.62 -9.58
C ALA A 56 15.82 0.68 -9.98
N GLY A 57 16.60 1.72 -10.27
CA GLY A 57 16.08 2.99 -10.81
C GLY A 57 15.56 3.97 -9.75
N HIS A 58 15.84 3.73 -8.47
CA HIS A 58 15.38 4.58 -7.37
C HIS A 58 16.52 5.06 -6.44
N ASP A 59 17.78 4.99 -6.88
CA ASP A 59 18.98 5.21 -6.07
C ASP A 59 18.94 6.51 -5.25
N ASP A 60 18.49 7.62 -5.85
CA ASP A 60 18.34 8.92 -5.18
C ASP A 60 17.38 8.83 -3.98
N TRP A 61 16.25 8.13 -4.14
CA TRP A 61 15.28 7.92 -3.06
C TRP A 61 15.83 6.99 -1.98
N LEU A 62 16.48 5.89 -2.37
CA LEU A 62 17.06 4.95 -1.40
C LEU A 62 18.12 5.64 -0.54
N GLN A 63 18.98 6.46 -1.16
CA GLN A 63 19.97 7.26 -0.45
C GLN A 63 19.32 8.32 0.44
N ALA A 64 18.29 9.01 -0.04
CA ALA A 64 17.59 10.03 0.73
C ALA A 64 16.91 9.45 1.98
N LEU A 65 16.25 8.28 1.84
CA LEU A 65 15.62 7.57 2.95
C LEU A 65 16.65 7.13 4.01
N GLY A 66 17.81 6.61 3.56
CA GLY A 66 18.92 6.27 4.46
C GLY A 66 19.49 7.49 5.18
N LYS A 67 19.77 8.59 4.47
CA LYS A 67 20.23 9.86 5.07
C LYS A 67 19.25 10.42 6.10
N ALA A 68 17.95 10.28 5.84
CA ALA A 68 16.89 10.70 6.74
C ALA A 68 16.65 9.70 7.90
N ARG A 69 17.34 8.56 7.93
CA ARG A 69 17.20 7.49 8.94
C ARG A 69 15.76 6.97 9.07
N VAL A 70 15.05 6.93 7.94
CA VAL A 70 13.69 6.40 7.89
C VAL A 70 13.73 4.93 8.25
N GLN A 71 12.96 4.52 9.26
CA GLN A 71 12.94 3.11 9.65
C GLN A 71 12.22 2.27 8.58
N PRO A 72 12.80 1.12 8.19
CA PRO A 72 12.12 0.21 7.29
C PRO A 72 10.86 -0.34 7.94
N ALA A 73 9.88 -0.66 7.12
CA ALA A 73 8.62 -1.23 7.57
C ALA A 73 8.07 -2.20 6.53
N TYR A 74 7.10 -3.00 6.92
CA TYR A 74 6.37 -3.86 6.00
C TYR A 74 4.93 -3.38 5.88
N ARG A 75 4.40 -3.42 4.66
CA ARG A 75 3.01 -3.04 4.39
C ARG A 75 2.31 -4.13 3.61
N SER A 76 1.13 -4.52 4.08
CA SER A 76 0.25 -5.46 3.38
C SER A 76 -0.03 -5.01 1.94
N LEU A 77 0.09 -5.94 1.00
CA LEU A 77 -0.11 -5.71 -0.44
C LEU A 77 -1.59 -5.70 -0.86
N ARG A 78 -2.49 -5.96 0.08
CA ARG A 78 -3.93 -5.99 -0.12
C ARG A 78 -4.64 -5.42 1.09
N LEU A 79 -5.85 -4.92 0.86
CA LEU A 79 -6.71 -4.32 1.86
C LEU A 79 -7.94 -5.19 2.07
N ARG A 80 -8.21 -5.57 3.33
CA ARG A 80 -9.46 -6.23 3.70
C ARG A 80 -10.54 -5.17 3.93
N VAL A 81 -11.65 -5.27 3.19
CA VAL A 81 -12.84 -4.45 3.38
C VAL A 81 -13.83 -5.25 4.23
N VAL A 82 -14.24 -4.71 5.38
CA VAL A 82 -15.15 -5.40 6.30
C VAL A 82 -16.55 -4.80 6.24
N ASP A 83 -17.56 -5.64 6.49
CA ASP A 83 -18.97 -5.25 6.58
C ASP A 83 -19.47 -4.43 5.38
N LEU A 84 -18.99 -4.75 4.17
CA LEU A 84 -19.38 -4.07 2.95
C LEU A 84 -20.88 -4.24 2.68
N ARG A 85 -21.60 -3.13 2.78
CA ARG A 85 -23.00 -2.99 2.39
C ARG A 85 -23.09 -1.93 1.32
N TRP A 86 -23.97 -2.15 0.37
CA TRP A 86 -24.18 -1.23 -0.73
C TRP A 86 -25.66 -1.15 -1.10
N GLN A 87 -26.06 0.01 -1.60
CA GLN A 87 -27.39 0.24 -2.14
C GLN A 87 -27.27 1.15 -3.36
N VAL A 88 -27.99 0.79 -4.43
CA VAL A 88 -28.15 1.63 -5.61
C VAL A 88 -29.55 2.20 -5.59
N ASP A 89 -29.67 3.52 -5.71
CA ASP A 89 -30.92 4.23 -5.99
C ASP A 89 -30.72 5.14 -7.20
N LYS A 90 -31.42 4.84 -8.30
CA LYS A 90 -31.29 5.51 -9.61
C LYS A 90 -29.83 5.56 -10.10
N ASP A 91 -29.19 6.72 -9.93
CA ASP A 91 -27.83 7.06 -10.37
C ASP A 91 -26.85 7.18 -9.18
N THR A 92 -27.31 6.87 -7.97
CA THR A 92 -26.52 7.01 -6.74
C THR A 92 -26.18 5.63 -6.17
N LEU A 93 -24.87 5.36 -6.01
CA LEU A 93 -24.35 4.21 -5.26
C LEU A 93 -23.92 4.66 -3.87
N THR A 94 -24.57 4.14 -2.83
CA THR A 94 -24.18 4.32 -1.43
C THR A 94 -23.38 3.10 -0.96
N LEU A 95 -22.21 3.33 -0.36
CA LEU A 95 -21.34 2.29 0.20
C LEU A 95 -21.15 2.51 1.70
N ASN A 96 -21.19 1.43 2.48
CA ASN A 96 -20.84 1.41 3.90
C ASN A 96 -19.88 0.24 4.14
N PHE A 97 -18.70 0.52 4.67
CA PHE A 97 -17.69 -0.50 4.95
C PHE A 97 -16.71 0.01 6.01
N GLY A 98 -16.06 -0.92 6.70
CA GLY A 98 -14.94 -0.65 7.61
C GLY A 98 -13.61 -0.91 6.93
N LEU A 99 -12.59 -0.16 7.35
CA LEU A 99 -11.19 -0.31 6.93
C LEU A 99 -10.25 -0.30 8.13
N THR A 100 -9.09 -0.93 7.97
CA THR A 100 -8.00 -0.85 8.95
C THR A 100 -7.41 0.56 9.01
N ARG A 101 -6.77 0.91 10.14
CA ARG A 101 -6.11 2.21 10.31
C ARG A 101 -5.03 2.40 9.24
N GLY A 102 -4.99 3.60 8.65
CA GLY A 102 -3.99 3.94 7.62
C GLY A 102 -4.33 3.46 6.21
N ALA A 103 -5.47 2.78 6.04
CA ALA A 103 -6.08 2.55 4.74
C ALA A 103 -6.94 3.75 4.32
N PHE A 104 -7.11 3.90 3.01
CA PHE A 104 -7.88 4.99 2.42
C PHE A 104 -9.11 4.46 1.71
N ALA A 105 -10.27 5.09 1.95
CA ALA A 105 -11.51 4.74 1.24
C ALA A 105 -11.38 4.90 -0.27
N THR A 106 -10.57 5.86 -0.73
CA THR A 106 -10.27 6.07 -2.15
C THR A 106 -9.63 4.85 -2.81
N SER A 107 -8.86 4.04 -2.07
CA SER A 107 -8.33 2.77 -2.59
C SER A 107 -9.44 1.77 -2.91
N VAL A 108 -10.52 1.73 -2.13
CA VAL A 108 -11.69 0.89 -2.43
C VAL A 108 -12.48 1.46 -3.60
N LEU A 109 -12.70 2.78 -3.61
CA LEU A 109 -13.46 3.44 -4.67
C LEU A 109 -12.79 3.29 -6.04
N ARG A 110 -11.45 3.31 -6.09
CA ARG A 110 -10.65 3.10 -7.30
C ARG A 110 -10.94 1.75 -7.97
N GLU A 111 -11.29 0.73 -7.21
CA GLU A 111 -11.60 -0.61 -7.74
C GLU A 111 -13.06 -0.75 -8.20
N ILE A 112 -13.91 0.25 -7.90
CA ILE A 112 -15.36 0.23 -8.21
C ILE A 112 -15.71 1.24 -9.31
N ALA A 113 -14.96 2.34 -9.40
CA ALA A 113 -15.22 3.41 -10.35
C ALA A 113 -13.94 3.98 -10.96
N ASN A 114 -14.03 4.34 -12.23
CA ASN A 114 -13.02 5.18 -12.87
C ASN A 114 -13.23 6.63 -12.43
N THR A 115 -12.30 7.15 -11.65
CA THR A 115 -12.31 8.54 -11.20
C THR A 115 -11.21 9.33 -11.90
N THR A 116 -11.50 10.56 -12.29
CA THR A 116 -10.48 11.54 -12.66
C THR A 116 -10.14 12.37 -11.43
N ASP A 117 -8.85 12.54 -11.15
CA ASP A 117 -8.42 13.44 -10.09
C ASP A 117 -8.82 14.88 -10.43
N PHE A 118 -9.26 15.60 -9.41
CA PHE A 118 -9.53 17.02 -9.53
C PHE A 118 -8.18 17.77 -9.54
N VAL A 119 -7.67 18.08 -10.73
CA VAL A 119 -6.49 18.95 -10.88
C VAL A 119 -6.94 20.41 -10.79
N SER A 120 -6.71 21.04 -9.64
CA SER A 120 -6.90 22.49 -9.50
C SER A 120 -5.88 23.21 -10.39
N ARG A 121 -6.33 23.83 -11.48
CA ARG A 121 -5.48 24.69 -12.33
C ARG A 121 -5.21 26.01 -11.63
N ASN A 122 -4.23 26.05 -10.73
CA ASN A 122 -3.65 27.31 -10.27
C ASN A 122 -2.13 27.28 -10.47
N ASN A 123 -1.67 27.89 -11.56
CA ASN A 123 -0.32 28.44 -11.63
C ASN A 123 -0.35 29.73 -12.47
N PRO A 124 -0.48 30.91 -11.86
CA PRO A 124 -0.26 32.17 -12.56
C PRO A 124 1.24 32.36 -12.79
N THR A 125 1.62 32.34 -14.07
CA THR A 125 2.63 33.18 -14.74
C THR A 125 4.03 33.31 -14.13
N GLU A 126 4.99 32.65 -14.80
CA GLU A 126 6.25 33.23 -15.30
C GLU A 126 6.69 34.56 -14.64
N ILE A 127 7.63 34.50 -13.69
CA ILE A 127 8.46 35.66 -13.36
C ILE A 127 9.66 35.62 -14.29
N GLN A 128 9.60 36.43 -15.35
CA GLN A 128 10.77 36.82 -16.12
C GLN A 128 11.71 37.60 -15.19
N HIS A 129 12.86 37.01 -14.85
CA HIS A 129 13.98 37.76 -14.32
C HIS A 129 14.70 38.43 -15.51
N GLU A 130 14.35 39.69 -15.78
CA GLU A 130 15.27 40.59 -16.46
C GLU A 130 16.32 41.08 -15.45
N SER A 131 17.58 41.00 -15.86
CA SER A 131 18.77 41.45 -15.12
C SER A 131 18.84 42.96 -14.99
N PRO A 132 19.81 43.45 -14.20
CA PRO A 132 20.88 44.25 -14.81
C PRO A 132 22.18 43.48 -15.00
#